data_AF-A0A8J7EAG8-F1
#
_entry.id   AF-A0A8J7EAG8-F1
#
_cell.length_a   1.000
_cell.length_b   1.000
_cell.length_c   1.000
_cell.angle_alpha   90.00
_cell.angle_beta   90.00
_cell.angle_gamma   90.00
#
_symmetry.space_group_name_H-M   'P 1'
#
loop_
_entity.id
_entity.type
_entity.pdbx_description
1 polymer ?
#
loop_
_entity_poly.entity_id
_entity_poly.type
_entity_poly.pdbx_seq_one_letter_code
_entity_poly.pdbx_strand_id
1 'polypeptide(L)'
;MTYTLNAPAVSSVGLATPVSSAISAFKGLATDEQLGLLWVLYENMGRAITPAAPGAARLQFAEGLLAQVRDMTPSEQLQFMRDLVERNSTPATRAYGVLTNNTKLAFWYQLAEAMQAGTVIPVPSYYKLGAAGIAIFGQISKLDFNQQITVLRQVVVAMGVDPLA
;
A
#
# COMPACT_ATOMS: atom_id res chain seq x y z
N MET A 1 15.26 -11.71 53.96
CA MET A 1 15.10 -12.70 52.87
C MET A 1 14.71 -11.93 51.62
N THR A 2 15.68 -11.67 50.75
CA THR A 2 15.50 -10.92 49.51
C THR A 2 15.48 -11.92 48.37
N TYR A 3 14.35 -12.05 47.68
CA TYR A 3 14.23 -12.93 46.52
C TYR A 3 14.62 -12.14 45.27
N THR A 4 15.80 -12.42 44.72
CA THR A 4 16.18 -12.01 43.36
C THR A 4 15.81 -13.13 42.39
N LEU A 5 14.80 -12.90 41.55
CA LEU A 5 14.52 -13.75 40.40
C LEU A 5 15.45 -13.32 39.26
N ASN A 6 16.62 -13.94 39.18
CA ASN A 6 17.50 -13.82 38.03
C ASN A 6 17.05 -14.87 36.99
N ALA A 7 16.09 -14.51 36.14
CA ALA A 7 15.78 -15.29 34.95
C ALA A 7 16.76 -14.88 33.84
N PRO A 8 17.41 -15.82 33.13
CA PRO A 8 18.23 -15.47 31.98
C PRO A 8 17.33 -14.85 30.92
N ALA A 9 17.70 -13.65 30.45
CA ALA A 9 17.07 -13.04 29.29
C ALA A 9 17.29 -13.96 28.08
N VAL A 10 16.25 -14.67 27.68
CA VAL A 10 16.23 -15.40 26.41
C VAL A 10 16.33 -14.34 25.33
N SER A 11 17.49 -14.25 24.69
CA SER A 11 17.71 -13.35 23.56
C SER A 11 16.74 -13.76 22.45
N SER A 12 15.66 -13.02 22.28
CA SER A 12 14.82 -13.10 21.09
C SER A 12 15.62 -12.52 19.92
N VAL A 13 16.46 -13.35 19.30
CA VAL A 13 16.97 -13.07 17.96
C VAL A 13 15.72 -12.83 17.10
N GLY A 14 15.51 -11.58 16.68
CA GLY A 14 14.26 -11.12 16.10
C GLY A 14 13.90 -11.89 14.83
N LEU A 15 13.02 -12.89 14.95
CA LEU A 15 12.46 -13.58 13.80
C LEU A 15 11.46 -12.63 13.12
N ALA A 16 11.77 -12.20 11.90
CA ALA A 16 10.80 -11.50 11.07
C ALA A 16 9.59 -12.41 10.84
N THR A 17 8.39 -11.91 11.16
CA THR A 17 7.14 -12.61 10.82
C THR A 17 6.95 -12.63 9.31
N PRO A 18 6.20 -13.62 8.74
CA PRO A 18 5.90 -13.65 7.31
C PRO A 18 5.33 -12.33 6.77
N VAL A 19 4.49 -11.64 7.57
CA VAL A 19 3.95 -10.31 7.26
C VAL A 19 5.06 -9.27 7.17
N SER A 20 5.93 -9.15 8.19
CA SER A 20 7.01 -8.17 8.18
C SER A 20 8.07 -8.42 7.09
N SER A 21 8.30 -9.69 6.76
CA SER A 21 9.18 -10.10 5.66
C SER A 21 8.59 -9.68 4.31
N ALA A 22 7.31 -9.96 4.06
CA ALA A 22 6.63 -9.55 2.83
C ALA A 22 6.63 -8.02 2.64
N ILE A 23 6.40 -7.26 3.71
CA ILE A 23 6.44 -5.78 3.65
C ILE A 23 7.85 -5.28 3.34
N SER A 24 8.86 -5.86 3.98
CA SER A 24 10.25 -5.47 3.75
C SER A 24 10.69 -5.78 2.31
N ALA A 25 10.29 -6.95 1.79
CA ALA A 25 10.56 -7.33 0.42
C ALA A 25 9.83 -6.41 -0.58
N PHE A 26 8.55 -6.09 -0.32
CA PHE A 26 7.78 -5.14 -1.12
C PHE A 26 8.48 -3.78 -1.21
N LYS A 27 8.91 -3.21 -0.06
CA LYS A 27 9.59 -1.91 -0.01
C LYS A 27 10.94 -1.88 -0.73
N GLY A 28 11.57 -3.04 -0.92
CA GLY A 28 12.83 -3.17 -1.64
C GLY A 28 12.69 -3.16 -3.17
N LEU A 29 11.46 -3.20 -3.70
CA LEU A 29 11.21 -3.11 -5.14
C LEU A 29 11.41 -1.68 -5.64
N ALA A 30 11.74 -1.54 -6.93
CA ALA A 30 11.71 -0.25 -7.61
C ALA A 30 10.29 0.35 -7.61
N THR A 31 10.18 1.68 -7.71
CA THR A 31 8.91 2.43 -7.65
C THR A 31 7.83 1.83 -8.55
N ASP A 32 8.12 1.66 -9.84
CA ASP A 32 7.15 1.14 -10.81
C ASP A 32 6.80 -0.32 -10.55
N GLU A 33 7.75 -1.10 -10.02
CA GLU A 33 7.52 -2.50 -9.64
C GLU A 33 6.61 -2.61 -8.41
N GLN A 34 6.72 -1.67 -7.46
CA GLN A 34 5.80 -1.56 -6.32
C GLN A 34 4.37 -1.23 -6.79
N LEU A 35 4.23 -0.25 -7.68
CA LEU A 35 2.92 0.13 -8.25
C LEU A 35 2.30 -1.02 -9.06
N GLY A 36 3.10 -1.70 -9.88
CA GLY A 36 2.66 -2.87 -10.63
C GLY A 36 2.27 -4.03 -9.72
N LEU A 37 2.98 -4.25 -8.62
CA LEU A 37 2.63 -5.30 -7.66
C LEU A 37 1.32 -4.97 -6.92
N LEU A 38 1.09 -3.69 -6.54
CA LEU A 38 -0.20 -3.27 -5.99
C LEU A 38 -1.35 -3.55 -6.96
N TRP A 39 -1.16 -3.24 -8.24
CA TRP A 39 -2.15 -3.54 -9.28
C TRP A 39 -2.44 -5.03 -9.41
N VAL A 40 -1.40 -5.88 -9.49
CA VAL A 40 -1.58 -7.34 -9.58
C VAL A 40 -2.26 -7.90 -8.33
N LEU A 41 -1.92 -7.41 -7.13
CA LEU A 41 -2.61 -7.78 -5.90
C LEU A 41 -4.09 -7.35 -5.94
N TYR A 42 -4.40 -6.17 -6.46
CA TYR A 42 -5.79 -5.72 -6.66
C TYR A 42 -6.55 -6.64 -7.64
N GLU A 43 -5.98 -6.97 -8.80
CA GLU A 43 -6.66 -7.82 -9.79
C GLU A 43 -6.95 -9.23 -9.26
N ASN A 44 -6.03 -9.78 -8.46
CA ASN A 44 -6.13 -11.16 -7.98
C ASN A 44 -6.84 -11.27 -6.62
N MET A 45 -6.83 -10.22 -5.81
CA MET A 45 -7.23 -10.27 -4.39
C MET A 45 -8.15 -9.12 -3.98
N GLY A 46 -8.24 -8.05 -4.77
CA GLY A 46 -8.92 -6.80 -4.43
C GLY A 46 -10.40 -6.95 -4.14
N ARG A 47 -11.11 -7.82 -4.88
CA ARG A 47 -12.54 -8.11 -4.66
C ARG A 47 -12.84 -8.86 -3.36
N ALA A 48 -11.87 -9.61 -2.84
CA ALA A 48 -12.01 -10.29 -1.55
C ALA A 48 -11.76 -9.32 -0.38
N ILE A 49 -10.96 -8.27 -0.60
CA ILE A 49 -10.57 -7.25 0.40
C ILE A 49 -11.66 -6.18 0.59
N THR A 50 -12.54 -6.01 -0.39
CA THR A 50 -13.64 -5.02 -0.44
C THR A 50 -14.57 -5.00 0.78
N PRO A 51 -14.92 -6.12 1.46
CA PRO A 51 -15.72 -6.09 2.68
C PRO A 51 -15.03 -5.46 3.89
N ALA A 52 -13.70 -5.31 3.86
CA ALA A 52 -12.89 -4.71 4.93
C ALA A 52 -12.54 -3.23 4.66
N ALA A 53 -12.83 -2.72 3.46
CA ALA A 53 -12.69 -1.30 3.15
C ALA A 53 -13.84 -0.51 3.81
N PRO A 54 -13.58 0.70 4.32
CA PRO A 54 -14.61 1.51 4.95
C PRO A 54 -15.87 1.74 4.11
N GLY A 55 -17.03 1.76 4.76
CA GLY A 55 -18.26 2.28 4.15
C GLY A 55 -18.07 3.72 3.62
N ALA A 56 -18.96 4.13 2.71
CA ALA A 56 -18.94 5.40 1.97
C ALA A 56 -18.54 6.64 2.82
N ALA A 57 -18.90 6.66 4.10
CA ALA A 57 -18.56 7.72 5.05
C ALA A 57 -17.05 7.98 5.25
N ARG A 58 -16.14 7.02 4.98
CA ARG A 58 -14.68 7.31 5.05
C ARG A 58 -14.09 7.71 3.70
N LEU A 59 -14.75 7.38 2.59
CA LEU A 59 -14.34 7.79 1.25
C LEU A 59 -14.53 9.29 1.03
N GLN A 60 -15.51 9.92 1.70
CA GLN A 60 -15.71 11.38 1.64
C GLN A 60 -14.44 12.18 2.02
N PHE A 61 -13.58 11.63 2.89
CA PHE A 61 -12.32 12.28 3.30
C PHE A 61 -11.19 12.12 2.27
N ALA A 62 -11.32 11.17 1.36
CA ALA A 62 -10.39 10.94 0.25
C ALA A 62 -10.89 11.56 -1.07
N GLU A 63 -12.19 11.87 -1.16
CA GLU A 63 -12.85 12.26 -2.42
C GLU A 63 -12.24 13.50 -3.06
N GLY A 64 -11.89 14.53 -2.28
CA GLY A 64 -11.25 15.73 -2.82
C GLY A 64 -9.91 15.43 -3.51
N LEU A 65 -9.10 14.55 -2.92
CA LEU A 65 -7.84 14.13 -3.52
C LEU A 65 -8.08 13.19 -4.72
N LEU A 66 -9.05 12.29 -4.66
CA LEU A 66 -9.42 11.42 -5.78
C LEU A 66 -9.89 12.23 -6.99
N ALA A 67 -10.74 13.25 -6.77
CA ALA A 67 -11.18 14.16 -7.81
C ALA A 67 -9.99 14.92 -8.43
N GLN A 68 -9.10 15.45 -7.59
CA GLN A 68 -7.87 16.11 -8.06
C GLN A 68 -7.03 15.19 -8.96
N VAL A 69 -6.88 13.91 -8.60
CA VAL A 69 -6.13 12.94 -9.41
C VAL A 69 -6.85 12.62 -10.73
N ARG A 70 -8.18 12.55 -10.74
CA ARG A 70 -8.96 12.34 -11.99
C ARG A 70 -8.82 13.52 -12.96
N ASP A 71 -8.62 14.73 -12.44
CA ASP A 71 -8.45 15.95 -13.25
C ASP A 71 -7.00 16.11 -13.80
N MET A 72 -6.04 15.34 -13.30
CA MET A 72 -4.65 15.33 -13.80
C MET A 72 -4.54 14.69 -15.19
N THR A 73 -3.54 15.11 -15.97
CA THR A 73 -3.16 14.37 -17.19
C THR A 73 -2.64 12.97 -16.85
N PRO A 74 -2.69 11.99 -17.77
CA PRO A 74 -2.20 10.63 -17.50
C PRO A 74 -0.75 10.56 -16.99
N SER A 75 0.13 11.43 -17.51
CA SER A 75 1.51 11.55 -17.04
C SER A 75 1.60 12.07 -15.59
N GLU A 76 0.78 13.04 -15.23
CA GLU A 76 0.72 13.59 -13.87
C GLU A 76 0.10 12.60 -12.89
N GLN A 77 -0.91 11.83 -13.32
CA GLN A 77 -1.48 10.75 -12.51
C GLN A 77 -0.43 9.69 -12.15
N LEU A 78 0.36 9.26 -13.15
CA LEU A 78 1.45 8.33 -12.92
C LEU A 78 2.53 8.94 -12.03
N GLN A 79 2.90 10.20 -12.26
CA GLN A 79 3.89 10.88 -11.44
C GLN A 79 3.43 11.02 -9.99
N PHE A 80 2.15 11.35 -9.75
CA PHE A 80 1.57 11.40 -8.41
C PHE A 80 1.67 10.04 -7.70
N MET A 81 1.35 8.93 -8.39
CA MET A 81 1.50 7.58 -7.83
C MET A 81 2.96 7.25 -7.49
N ARG A 82 3.91 7.64 -8.35
CA ARG A 82 5.36 7.49 -8.09
C ARG A 82 5.81 8.33 -6.91
N ASP A 83 5.37 9.59 -6.84
CA ASP A 83 5.69 10.52 -5.76
C ASP A 83 5.17 10.02 -4.40
N LEU A 84 4.01 9.35 -4.38
CA LEU A 84 3.53 8.67 -3.17
C LEU A 84 4.49 7.58 -2.70
N VAL A 85 4.94 6.72 -3.60
CA VAL A 85 5.85 5.61 -3.28
C VAL A 85 7.23 6.13 -2.85
N GLU A 86 7.75 7.13 -3.56
CA GLU A 86 9.06 7.74 -3.33
C GLU A 86 9.05 8.74 -2.16
N ARG A 87 7.85 9.08 -1.66
CA ARG A 87 7.63 10.07 -0.60
C ARG A 87 8.18 11.45 -0.99
N ASN A 88 8.01 11.82 -2.26
CA ASN A 88 8.33 13.15 -2.75
C ASN A 88 7.30 14.15 -2.22
N SER A 89 7.76 15.30 -1.74
CA SER A 89 6.90 16.30 -1.10
C SER A 89 6.23 17.21 -2.13
N THR A 90 4.95 16.95 -2.38
CA THR A 90 4.08 17.77 -3.23
C THR A 90 2.80 18.10 -2.45
N PRO A 91 2.00 19.11 -2.88
CA PRO A 91 0.72 19.39 -2.23
C PRO A 91 -0.19 18.15 -2.16
N ALA A 92 -0.23 17.35 -3.23
CA ALA A 92 -1.06 16.15 -3.31
C ALA A 92 -0.55 15.01 -2.40
N THR A 93 0.76 14.78 -2.33
CA THR A 93 1.30 13.72 -1.44
C THR A 93 1.23 14.09 0.05
N ARG A 94 1.22 15.39 0.39
CA ARG A 94 0.91 15.87 1.76
C ARG A 94 -0.56 15.72 2.09
N ALA A 95 -1.46 16.04 1.15
CA ALA A 95 -2.89 15.82 1.33
C ALA A 95 -3.19 14.34 1.57
N TYR A 96 -2.54 13.44 0.83
CA TYR A 96 -2.57 12.00 1.10
C TYR A 96 -2.04 11.65 2.50
N GLY A 97 -0.96 12.32 2.94
CA GLY A 97 -0.36 12.15 4.26
C GLY A 97 -1.31 12.36 5.43
N VAL A 98 -2.25 13.31 5.31
CA VAL A 98 -3.27 13.63 6.33
C VAL A 98 -4.32 12.52 6.50
N LEU A 99 -4.49 11.66 5.49
CA LEU A 99 -5.49 10.60 5.52
C LEU A 99 -5.16 9.56 6.61
N THR A 100 -6.20 9.12 7.34
CA THR A 100 -6.05 8.02 8.31
C THR A 100 -5.62 6.73 7.60
N ASN A 101 -5.02 5.80 8.34
CA ASN A 101 -4.53 4.52 7.78
C ASN A 101 -5.59 3.76 6.97
N ASN A 102 -6.83 3.74 7.44
CA ASN A 102 -7.93 3.07 6.74
C ASN A 102 -8.43 3.87 5.53
N THR A 103 -8.37 5.20 5.58
CA THR A 103 -8.70 6.07 4.45
C THR A 103 -7.65 5.96 3.34
N LYS A 104 -6.35 5.81 3.67
CA LYS A 104 -5.28 5.54 2.70
C LYS A 104 -5.51 4.23 1.93
N LEU A 105 -5.92 3.17 2.62
CA LEU A 105 -6.27 1.90 1.98
C LEU A 105 -7.50 2.06 1.06
N ALA A 106 -8.52 2.79 1.51
CA ALA A 106 -9.71 3.07 0.72
C ALA A 106 -9.41 3.92 -0.53
N PHE A 107 -8.50 4.90 -0.40
CA PHE A 107 -8.02 5.72 -1.50
C PHE A 107 -7.39 4.87 -2.60
N TRP A 108 -6.46 3.97 -2.26
CA TRP A 108 -5.82 3.10 -3.25
C TRP A 108 -6.80 2.13 -3.92
N TYR A 109 -7.79 1.63 -3.17
CA TYR A 109 -8.87 0.83 -3.74
C TYR A 109 -9.66 1.63 -4.78
N GLN A 110 -10.11 2.85 -4.44
CA GLN A 110 -10.84 3.71 -5.38
C GLN A 110 -9.98 4.15 -6.57
N LEU A 111 -8.67 4.34 -6.37
CA LEU A 111 -7.74 4.63 -7.44
C LEU A 111 -7.68 3.46 -8.43
N ALA A 112 -7.61 2.22 -7.95
CA ALA A 112 -7.63 1.03 -8.79
C ALA A 112 -8.97 0.84 -9.53
N GLU A 113 -10.11 1.10 -8.87
CA GLU A 113 -11.43 1.11 -9.54
C GLU A 113 -11.49 2.21 -10.62
N ALA A 114 -10.90 3.39 -10.35
CA ALA A 114 -10.81 4.48 -11.31
C ALA A 114 -9.90 4.16 -12.51
N MET A 115 -8.84 3.38 -12.30
CA MET A 115 -7.98 2.81 -13.35
C MET A 115 -8.76 1.81 -14.21
N GLN A 116 -9.55 0.93 -13.58
CA GLN A 116 -10.41 -0.02 -14.28
C GLN A 116 -11.51 0.69 -15.10
N ALA A 117 -12.03 1.80 -14.60
CA ALA A 117 -13.01 2.63 -15.30
C ALA A 117 -12.39 3.53 -16.39
N GLY A 118 -11.05 3.58 -16.52
CA GLY A 118 -10.34 4.41 -17.49
C GLY A 118 -10.30 5.91 -17.16
N THR A 119 -10.66 6.31 -15.94
CA THR A 119 -10.59 7.71 -15.48
C THR A 119 -9.25 8.08 -14.83
N VAL A 120 -8.46 7.07 -14.46
CA VAL A 120 -7.06 7.20 -14.05
C VAL A 120 -6.21 6.30 -14.95
N ILE A 121 -4.97 6.69 -15.24
CA ILE A 121 -4.05 5.96 -16.11
C ILE A 121 -3.94 4.49 -15.65
N PRO A 122 -4.35 3.53 -16.49
CA PRO A 122 -4.29 2.12 -16.13
C PRO A 122 -2.85 1.61 -16.20
N VAL A 123 -2.58 0.50 -15.51
CA VAL A 123 -1.34 -0.25 -15.75
C VAL A 123 -1.39 -0.79 -17.20
N PRO A 124 -0.36 -0.58 -18.02
CA PRO A 124 -0.39 -1.01 -19.41
C PRO A 124 -0.54 -2.53 -19.53
N SER A 125 -1.31 -3.00 -20.51
CA SER A 125 -1.56 -4.44 -20.72
C SER A 125 -0.32 -5.27 -21.03
N TYR A 126 0.77 -4.62 -21.48
CA TYR A 126 2.06 -5.25 -21.72
C TYR A 126 2.95 -5.33 -20.47
N TYR A 127 2.59 -4.63 -19.38
CA TYR A 127 3.34 -4.67 -18.14
C TYR A 127 3.33 -6.08 -17.55
N LYS A 128 4.48 -6.53 -17.06
CA LYS A 128 4.63 -7.80 -16.36
C LYS A 128 5.53 -7.57 -15.16
N LEU A 129 5.18 -8.18 -14.03
CA LEU A 129 6.06 -8.21 -12.88
C LEU A 129 7.39 -8.87 -13.25
N GLY A 130 8.48 -8.30 -12.76
CA GLY A 130 9.78 -8.92 -12.77
C GLY A 130 9.83 -10.13 -11.81
N ALA A 131 10.94 -10.88 -11.86
CA ALA A 131 11.12 -12.07 -11.04
C ALA A 131 10.96 -11.78 -9.52
N ALA A 132 11.45 -10.63 -9.07
CA ALA A 132 11.30 -10.19 -7.68
C ALA A 132 9.83 -9.91 -7.31
N GLY A 133 9.10 -9.16 -8.16
CA GLY A 133 7.68 -8.89 -7.97
C GLY A 133 6.83 -10.17 -7.94
N ILE A 134 7.10 -11.12 -8.84
CA ILE A 134 6.44 -12.44 -8.87
C ILE A 134 6.70 -13.23 -7.57
N ALA A 135 7.95 -13.24 -7.09
CA ALA A 135 8.30 -13.93 -5.86
C ALA A 135 7.57 -13.33 -4.65
N ILE A 136 7.50 -12.00 -4.56
CA ILE A 136 6.83 -11.29 -3.46
C ILE A 136 5.31 -11.47 -3.56
N PHE A 137 4.72 -11.41 -4.75
CA PHE A 137 3.32 -11.77 -4.95
C PHE A 137 3.04 -13.17 -4.40
N GLY A 138 3.84 -14.16 -4.78
CA GLY A 138 3.71 -15.53 -4.28
C GLY A 138 3.91 -15.68 -2.76
N GLN A 139 4.71 -14.82 -2.13
CA GLN A 139 4.82 -14.75 -0.66
C GLN A 139 3.53 -14.21 -0.05
N ILE A 140 3.00 -13.10 -0.57
CA ILE A 140 1.78 -12.46 -0.06
C ILE A 140 0.57 -13.37 -0.25
N SER A 141 0.40 -14.01 -1.41
CA SER A 141 -0.73 -14.90 -1.69
C SER A 141 -0.81 -16.14 -0.80
N LYS A 142 0.30 -16.54 -0.16
CA LYS A 142 0.34 -17.66 0.80
C LYS A 142 -0.05 -17.27 2.21
N LEU A 143 -0.09 -15.96 2.52
CA LEU A 143 -0.54 -15.47 3.81
C LEU A 143 -2.05 -15.69 3.95
N ASP A 144 -2.54 -15.75 5.18
CA ASP A 144 -3.99 -15.73 5.40
C ASP A 144 -4.58 -14.37 5.02
N PHE A 145 -5.89 -14.32 4.83
CA PHE A 145 -6.59 -13.11 4.36
C PHE A 145 -6.36 -11.87 5.25
N ASN A 146 -6.32 -12.04 6.58
CA ASN A 146 -6.09 -10.91 7.49
C ASN A 146 -4.64 -10.42 7.42
N GLN A 147 -3.68 -11.34 7.23
CA GLN A 147 -2.28 -11.02 7.01
C GLN A 147 -2.07 -10.31 5.67
N GLN A 148 -2.74 -10.74 4.59
CA GLN A 148 -2.71 -10.07 3.29
C GLN A 148 -3.21 -8.62 3.39
N ILE A 149 -4.35 -8.39 4.05
CA ILE A 149 -4.86 -7.04 4.31
C ILE A 149 -3.86 -6.23 5.14
N THR A 150 -3.21 -6.86 6.13
CA THR A 150 -2.21 -6.20 6.97
C THR A 150 -1.02 -5.74 6.15
N VAL A 151 -0.49 -6.58 5.25
CA VAL A 151 0.60 -6.20 4.34
C VAL A 151 0.18 -5.00 3.49
N LEU A 152 -0.96 -5.08 2.80
CA LEU A 152 -1.45 -4.01 1.93
C LEU A 152 -1.65 -2.70 2.69
N ARG A 153 -2.30 -2.76 3.86
CA ARG A 153 -2.49 -1.60 4.73
C ARG A 153 -1.16 -0.97 5.13
N GLN A 154 -0.19 -1.78 5.59
CA GLN A 154 1.09 -1.26 6.06
C GLN A 154 1.95 -0.70 4.91
N VAL A 155 1.85 -1.28 3.71
CA VAL A 155 2.50 -0.76 2.50
C VAL A 155 1.96 0.63 2.16
N VAL A 156 0.64 0.79 2.01
CA VAL A 156 0.05 2.08 1.61
C VAL A 156 0.16 3.14 2.71
N VAL A 157 0.12 2.75 3.98
CA VAL A 157 0.32 3.67 5.11
C VAL A 157 1.71 4.29 5.09
N ALA A 158 2.72 3.53 4.65
CA ALA A 158 4.11 3.99 4.55
C ALA A 158 4.38 4.91 3.35
N MET A 159 3.42 5.06 2.43
CA MET A 159 3.51 5.96 1.28
C MET A 159 3.06 7.39 1.62
N GLY A 160 3.49 8.31 0.77
CA GLY A 160 3.28 9.75 0.90
C GLY A 160 4.22 10.39 1.91
N VAL A 161 3.95 11.67 2.17
CA VAL A 161 4.73 12.48 3.10
C VAL A 161 3.91 12.69 4.36
N ASP A 162 4.53 12.52 5.52
CA ASP A 162 3.88 12.89 6.78
C ASP A 162 3.66 14.40 6.76
N PRO A 163 2.42 14.90 6.95
CA PRO A 163 2.12 16.32 6.90
C PRO A 163 2.89 17.14 7.96
N LEU A 164 3.48 16.48 8.96
CA LEU A 164 4.27 17.09 10.03
C LEU A 164 5.78 16.83 9.92
N ALA A 165 6.26 16.16 8.87
CA ALA A 165 7.69 15.88 8.64
C ALA A 165 8.43 17.01 7.91
#